data_AF-A0A382BV64-F1
#
_entry.id   AF-A0A382BV64-F1
#
_cell.length_a   1.000
_cell.length_b   1.000
_cell.length_c   1.000
_cell.angle_alpha   90.00
_cell.angle_beta   90.00
_cell.angle_gamma   90.00
#
_symmetry.space_group_name_H-M   'P 1'
#
loop_
_entity.id
_entity.type
_entity.pdbx_description
1 polymer ?
#
loop_
_entity_poly.entity_id
_entity_poly.type
_entity_poly.pdbx_seq_one_letter_code
_entity_poly.pdbx_strand_id
1 'polypeptide(L)'
;VPGCNGLIKAERLSGGASQETYRLTVSTLDGEKLLAMRRSPGGQVLEKTAQHPGLEVEALLMESARSVGVPEPEVYHVLSEKDGLGDGFIMEWLEG
;
A
#
# COMPACT_ATOMS: atom_id res chain seq x y z
N VAL A 1 10.38 5.15 -1.71
CA VAL A 1 11.37 4.41 -0.88
C VAL A 1 12.79 4.77 -1.30
N PRO A 2 13.58 5.43 -0.45
CA PRO A 2 14.94 5.83 -0.77
C PRO A 2 15.80 4.64 -1.20
N GLY A 3 16.59 4.82 -2.28
CA GLY A 3 17.52 3.80 -2.77
C GLY A 3 16.89 2.51 -3.32
N CYS A 4 15.55 2.41 -3.41
CA CYS A 4 14.88 1.23 -3.94
C CYS A 4 15.26 1.00 -5.41
N ASN A 5 15.69 -0.22 -5.73
CA ASN A 5 16.17 -0.58 -7.07
C ASN A 5 15.52 -1.84 -7.65
N GLY A 6 14.68 -2.55 -6.88
CA GLY A 6 13.96 -3.71 -7.39
C GLY A 6 12.98 -4.32 -6.41
N LEU A 7 12.00 -5.06 -6.95
CA LEU A 7 11.15 -5.96 -6.19
C LEU A 7 11.80 -7.34 -6.15
N ILE A 8 12.00 -7.89 -4.95
CA ILE A 8 12.54 -9.23 -4.74
C ILE A 8 11.40 -10.24 -4.62
N LYS A 9 10.38 -9.91 -3.83
CA LYS A 9 9.29 -10.84 -3.51
C LYS A 9 7.98 -10.11 -3.23
N ALA A 10 6.86 -10.72 -3.61
CA ALA A 10 5.52 -10.29 -3.22
C ALA A 10 4.73 -11.48 -2.67
N GLU A 11 4.24 -11.35 -1.44
CA GLU A 11 3.56 -12.42 -0.72
C GLU A 11 2.20 -11.93 -0.24
N ARG A 12 1.13 -12.58 -0.71
CA ARG A 12 -0.22 -12.29 -0.21
C ARG A 12 -0.36 -12.81 1.22
N LEU A 13 -0.81 -11.95 2.12
CA LEU A 13 -1.13 -12.31 3.50
C LEU A 13 -2.57 -12.86 3.56
N SER A 14 -2.76 -13.97 4.28
CA SER A 14 -4.09 -14.50 4.58
C SER A 14 -4.72 -13.68 5.71
N GLY A 15 -5.91 -13.10 5.49
CA GLY A 15 -6.64 -12.37 6.54
C GLY A 15 -7.38 -11.10 6.11
N GLY A 16 -7.28 -10.68 4.85
CA GLY A 16 -8.03 -9.54 4.32
C GLY A 16 -9.36 -9.96 3.71
N ALA A 17 -10.48 -9.79 4.42
CA ALA A 17 -11.81 -10.13 3.91
C ALA A 17 -12.29 -9.15 2.81
N SER A 18 -11.93 -7.86 2.94
CA SER A 18 -12.40 -6.80 2.02
C SER A 18 -11.33 -6.29 1.06
N GLN A 19 -10.04 -6.51 1.37
CA GLN A 19 -8.91 -6.03 0.58
C GLN A 19 -7.78 -7.07 0.58
N GLU A 20 -6.99 -7.11 -0.48
CA GLU A 20 -5.78 -7.92 -0.52
C GLU A 20 -4.63 -7.16 0.13
N THR A 21 -3.98 -7.80 1.09
CA THR A 21 -2.74 -7.27 1.67
C THR A 21 -1.57 -8.14 1.23
N TYR A 22 -0.50 -7.50 0.80
CA TYR A 22 0.75 -8.14 0.39
C TYR A 22 1.90 -7.63 1.24
N ARG A 23 2.81 -8.53 1.62
CA ARG A 23 4.17 -8.18 2.04
C ARG A 23 5.04 -8.12 0.80
N LEU A 24 5.68 -6.97 0.58
CA LEU A 24 6.66 -6.78 -0.48
C LEU A 24 8.06 -6.77 0.15
N THR A 25 8.98 -7.52 -0.44
CA THR A 25 10.41 -7.41 -0.16
C THR A 25 11.04 -6.68 -1.33
N VAL A 26 11.65 -5.51 -1.07
CA VAL A 26 12.33 -4.72 -2.09
C VAL A 26 13.83 -4.63 -1.80
N SER A 27 14.65 -4.59 -2.84
CA SER A 27 16.06 -4.28 -2.73
C SER A 27 16.25 -2.76 -2.69
N THR A 28 17.06 -2.29 -1.75
CA THR A 28 17.48 -0.89 -1.64
C THR A 28 19.01 -0.80 -1.63
N LEU A 29 19.56 0.42 -1.65
CA LEU A 29 21.01 0.64 -1.50
C LEU A 29 21.54 0.14 -0.13
N ASP A 30 20.69 0.12 0.89
CA ASP A 30 21.04 -0.25 2.27
C ASP A 30 20.69 -1.71 2.61
N GLY A 31 20.26 -2.50 1.62
CA GLY A 31 19.81 -3.88 1.78
C GLY A 31 18.32 -4.09 1.50
N GLU A 32 17.77 -5.22 1.94
CA GLU A 32 16.36 -5.53 1.76
C GLU A 32 15.48 -4.71 2.71
N LYS A 33 14.34 -4.22 2.21
CA LYS A 33 13.32 -3.55 3.02
C LYS A 33 11.96 -4.19 2.80
N LEU A 34 11.19 -4.33 3.88
CA LEU A 34 9.80 -4.76 3.80
C LEU A 34 8.86 -3.57 3.61
N LEU A 35 7.85 -3.75 2.76
CA LEU A 35 6.73 -2.82 2.56
C LEU A 35 5.42 -3.61 2.63
N ALA A 36 4.32 -2.90 2.89
CA ALA A 36 2.98 -3.45 2.76
C ALA A 36 2.30 -2.85 1.52
N MET A 37 1.57 -3.66 0.77
CA MET A 37 0.65 -3.19 -0.27
C MET A 37 -0.76 -3.60 0.10
N ARG A 38 -1.69 -2.63 0.10
CA ARG A 38 -3.13 -2.86 0.23
C ARG A 38 -3.78 -2.55 -1.10
N ARG A 39 -4.50 -3.51 -1.68
CA ARG A 39 -5.17 -3.33 -2.97
C ARG A 39 -6.56 -3.95 -3.00
N SER A 40 -7.38 -3.47 -3.93
CA SER A 40 -8.69 -4.03 -4.21
C SER A 40 -8.60 -5.50 -4.63
N PRO A 41 -9.55 -6.37 -4.19
CA PRO A 41 -9.54 -7.78 -4.54
C PRO A 41 -9.49 -8.03 -6.05
N GLY A 42 -8.60 -8.95 -6.46
CA GLY A 42 -8.41 -9.26 -7.88
C GLY A 42 -7.75 -8.16 -8.70
N GLY A 43 -7.30 -7.06 -8.10
CA GLY A 43 -6.73 -5.92 -8.82
C GLY A 43 -7.77 -5.14 -9.61
N GLN A 44 -8.98 -5.05 -9.08
CA GLN A 44 -10.06 -4.30 -9.69
C GLN A 44 -9.95 -2.81 -9.36
N VAL A 45 -10.45 -1.99 -10.27
CA VAL A 45 -10.82 -0.60 -9.98
C VAL A 45 -12.27 -0.63 -9.53
N LEU A 46 -12.54 -0.18 -8.31
CA LEU A 46 -13.87 -0.21 -7.71
C LEU A 46 -14.55 1.14 -7.89
N GLU A 47 -15.87 1.11 -8.09
CA GLU A 47 -16.65 2.34 -8.14
C GLU A 47 -16.65 3.02 -6.76
N LYS A 48 -16.35 4.32 -6.74
CA LYS A 48 -16.34 5.12 -5.51
C LYS A 48 -17.77 5.42 -5.10
N THR A 49 -18.10 5.09 -3.85
CA THR A 49 -19.42 5.32 -3.26
C THR A 49 -19.26 6.01 -1.91
N ALA A 50 -20.36 6.52 -1.35
CA ALA A 50 -20.32 7.11 -0.01
C ALA A 50 -19.82 6.12 1.07
N GLN A 51 -20.05 4.82 0.87
CA GLN A 51 -19.61 3.76 1.77
C GLN A 51 -18.20 3.23 1.43
N HIS A 52 -17.70 3.48 0.22
CA HIS A 52 -16.39 3.03 -0.25
C HIS A 52 -15.70 4.20 -0.97
N PRO A 53 -15.04 5.10 -0.21
CA PRO A 53 -14.51 6.35 -0.76
C PRO A 53 -13.32 6.14 -1.73
N GLY A 54 -12.74 4.95 -1.74
CA GLY A 54 -11.57 4.60 -2.57
C GLY A 54 -10.31 4.42 -1.72
N LEU A 55 -9.39 3.57 -2.18
CA LEU A 55 -8.15 3.25 -1.47
C LEU A 55 -7.18 4.44 -1.45
N GLU A 56 -7.27 5.32 -2.44
CA GLU A 56 -6.55 6.59 -2.45
C GLU A 56 -7.04 7.56 -1.37
N VAL A 57 -8.33 7.49 -0.99
CA VAL A 57 -8.87 8.30 0.12
C VAL A 57 -8.42 7.72 1.47
N GLU A 58 -8.36 6.39 1.60
CA GLU A 58 -7.74 5.75 2.77
C GLU A 58 -6.27 6.18 2.92
N ALA A 59 -5.50 6.14 1.84
CA ALA A 59 -4.10 6.60 1.84
C ALA A 59 -3.98 8.08 2.24
N LEU A 60 -4.81 8.95 1.66
CA LEU A 60 -4.84 10.38 2.01
C LEU A 60 -5.19 10.62 3.49
N LEU A 61 -6.10 9.82 4.05
CA LEU A 61 -6.45 9.90 5.47
C LEU A 61 -5.25 9.56 6.36
N MET A 62 -4.51 8.51 6.03
CA MET A 62 -3.30 8.10 6.74
C MET A 62 -2.22 9.18 6.66
N GLU A 63 -1.96 9.73 5.48
CA GLU A 63 -1.02 10.84 5.28
C GLU A 63 -1.43 12.09 6.08
N SER A 64 -2.73 12.42 6.07
CA SER A 64 -3.28 13.56 6.81
C SER A 64 -3.10 13.39 8.32
N ALA A 65 -3.39 12.20 8.85
CA ALA A 65 -3.21 11.90 10.27
C ALA A 65 -1.72 11.92 10.67
N ARG A 66 -0.82 11.37 9.83
CA ARG A 66 0.63 11.44 10.04
C ARG A 66 1.12 12.89 10.08
N SER A 67 0.59 13.77 9.22
CA SER A 67 1.00 15.18 9.15
C SER A 67 0.76 15.96 10.45
N VAL A 68 -0.18 15.50 11.29
CA VAL A 68 -0.50 16.10 12.59
C VAL A 68 0.04 15.28 13.77
N GLY A 69 0.93 14.31 13.52
CA GLY A 69 1.65 13.56 14.53
C GLY A 69 0.96 12.27 15.03
N VAL A 70 -0.11 11.81 14.37
CA VAL A 70 -0.68 10.48 14.65
C VAL A 70 0.30 9.40 14.16
N PRO A 71 0.55 8.32 14.93
CA PRO A 71 1.39 7.21 14.49
C PRO A 71 0.75 6.40 13.36
N GLU A 72 1.01 6.82 12.12
CA GLU A 72 0.56 6.15 10.89
C GLU A 72 1.77 5.77 10.01
N PRO A 73 1.70 4.66 9.25
CA PRO A 73 2.78 4.26 8.36
C PRO A 73 2.96 5.27 7.22
N GLU A 74 4.17 5.31 6.67
CA GLU A 74 4.45 6.17 5.53
C GLU A 74 3.80 5.58 4.29
N VAL A 75 2.94 6.34 3.61
CA VAL A 75 2.47 5.96 2.27
C VAL A 75 3.56 6.32 1.27
N TYR A 76 4.06 5.33 0.54
CA TYR A 76 5.12 5.51 -0.45
C TYR A 76 4.59 5.72 -1.86
N HIS A 77 3.44 5.12 -2.19
CA HIS A 77 2.87 5.20 -3.53
C HIS A 77 1.38 4.87 -3.49
N VAL A 78 0.55 5.68 -4.13
CA VAL A 78 -0.85 5.34 -4.42
C VAL A 78 -0.89 4.81 -5.85
N LEU A 79 -1.46 3.61 -6.04
CA LEU A 79 -1.54 2.97 -7.34
C LEU A 79 -2.42 3.78 -8.28
N SER A 80 -2.01 3.80 -9.54
CA SER A 80 -2.70 4.40 -10.66
C SER A 80 -3.04 3.35 -11.71
N GLU A 81 -3.89 3.69 -12.67
CA GLU A 81 -4.20 2.81 -13.80
C GLU A 81 -2.95 2.34 -14.56
N LYS A 82 -1.90 3.17 -14.62
CA LYS A 82 -0.63 2.85 -15.29
C LYS A 82 0.12 1.71 -14.62
N ASP A 83 -0.12 1.47 -13.33
CA ASP A 83 0.51 0.38 -12.59
C ASP A 83 -0.11 -0.97 -12.95
N GLY A 84 -1.34 -1.00 -13.50
CA GLY A 84 -2.00 -2.23 -13.95
C GLY A 84 -2.36 -3.19 -12.81
N LEU A 85 -2.43 -2.70 -11.57
CA LEU A 85 -2.63 -3.51 -10.36
C LEU A 85 -3.99 -3.32 -9.68
N GLY A 86 -4.84 -2.44 -10.24
CA GLY A 86 -6.11 -2.00 -9.64
C GLY A 86 -5.92 -0.89 -8.62
N ASP A 87 -6.98 -0.58 -7.88
CA ASP A 87 -6.88 0.40 -6.80
C ASP A 87 -6.03 -0.14 -5.66
N GLY A 88 -5.22 0.72 -5.05
CA GLY A 88 -4.43 0.37 -3.87
C GLY A 88 -3.32 1.36 -3.57
N PHE A 89 -2.52 1.02 -2.58
CA PHE A 89 -1.36 1.81 -2.19
C PHE A 89 -0.29 0.93 -1.55
N ILE A 90 0.94 1.42 -1.56
CA ILE A 90 2.11 0.83 -0.94
C ILE A 90 2.51 1.72 0.22
N MET A 91 2.73 1.12 1.39
CA MET A 91 3.06 1.81 2.63
C MET A 91 4.19 1.10 3.37
N GLU A 92 4.70 1.77 4.41
CA GLU A 92 5.62 1.22 5.38
C GLU A 92 5.10 -0.08 5.99
N TRP A 93 6.00 -1.06 6.08
CA TRP A 93 5.76 -2.26 6.87
C TRP A 93 5.94 -1.92 8.34
N LEU A 94 4.90 -2.16 9.14
CA LEU A 94 4.97 -2.03 10.59
C LEU A 94 5.13 -3.43 11.20
N GLU A 95 6.10 -3.61 12.08
CA GLU A 95 6.24 -4.83 12.88
C GLU A 95 5.23 -4.80 14.04
N GLY A 96 4.39 -5.83 14.13
CA GLY A 96 3.35 -5.97 15.15
C GLY A 96 2.49 -7.20 14.97
#